data_AF-A0A0G1N1P7-F1
#
_entry.id   AF-A0A0G1N1P7-F1
#
_cell.length_a   1.000
_cell.length_b   1.000
_cell.length_c   1.000
_cell.angle_alpha   90.00
_cell.angle_beta   90.00
_cell.angle_gamma   90.00
#
_symmetry.space_group_name_H-M   'P 1'
#
loop_
_entity.id
_entity.type
_entity.pdbx_description
1 polymer ?
#
loop_
_entity_poly.entity_id
_entity_poly.type
_entity_poly.pdbx_seq_one_letter_code
_entity_poly.pdbx_strand_id
1 'polypeptide(L)'
;MNSWAVQGIQETYNRFGMHIDKAYYETEHFEKGKALIKEYEKKGLFEKEDDGSISINLEEEGLGKKVLLRADGTSIYITQDLYLALQRYKDFKPDKMIYVVGNNSSCCIRI
;
A
#
# COMPACT_ATOMS: atom_id res chain seq x y z
N MET A 1 11.87 -10.24 9.60
CA MET A 1 12.88 -9.18 9.36
C MET A 1 14.08 -9.41 10.26
N ASN A 2 15.29 -9.11 9.79
CA ASN A 2 16.48 -9.26 10.63
C ASN A 2 16.54 -8.14 11.68
N SER A 3 16.59 -8.50 12.96
CA SER A 3 16.55 -7.57 14.09
C SER A 3 17.69 -6.54 14.09
N TRP A 4 18.87 -6.93 13.63
CA TRP A 4 20.05 -6.06 13.58
C TRP A 4 19.84 -4.82 12.70
N ALA A 5 19.15 -4.97 11.56
CA ALA A 5 18.91 -3.88 10.64
C ALA A 5 17.93 -2.84 11.22
N VAL A 6 16.86 -3.33 11.86
CA VAL A 6 15.85 -2.47 12.51
C VAL A 6 16.47 -1.67 13.65
N GLN A 7 17.34 -2.31 14.44
CA GLN A 7 18.04 -1.63 15.54
C GLN A 7 18.99 -0.54 15.05
N GLY A 8 19.77 -0.79 13.99
CA GLY A 8 20.67 0.23 13.42
C GLY A 8 19.93 1.43 12.83
N ILE A 9 18.78 1.19 12.20
CA ILE A 9 17.89 2.25 11.72
C ILE A 9 17.36 3.08 12.90
N GLN A 10 16.91 2.42 13.97
CA GLN A 10 16.40 3.10 15.16
C GLN A 10 17.47 3.95 15.84
N GLU A 11 18.71 3.46 15.94
CA GLU A 11 19.83 4.22 16.48
C GLU A 11 20.09 5.48 15.65
N THR A 12 20.02 5.35 14.31
CA THR A 12 20.18 6.50 13.40
C THR A 12 19.07 7.53 13.63
N TYR A 13 17.80 7.12 13.70
CA TYR A 13 16.70 8.04 13.98
C TYR A 13 16.83 8.75 15.33
N ASN A 14 17.25 8.02 16.37
CA ASN A 14 17.48 8.59 17.69
C ASN A 14 18.59 9.68 17.65
N ARG A 15 19.66 9.49 16.87
CA ARG A 15 20.73 10.50 16.69
C ARG A 15 20.22 11.78 16.05
N PHE A 16 19.23 11.70 15.17
CA PHE A 16 18.57 12.85 14.55
C PHE A 16 17.41 13.42 15.38
N GLY A 17 17.15 12.87 16.58
CA GLY A 17 16.02 13.29 17.41
C GLY A 17 14.65 12.96 16.81
N MET A 18 14.58 12.01 15.87
CA MET A 18 13.33 11.58 15.24
C MET A 18 12.64 10.53 16.09
N HIS A 19 11.34 10.70 16.31
CA HIS A 19 10.47 9.73 16.96
C HIS A 19 9.50 9.13 15.94
N ILE A 20 9.33 7.80 15.97
CA ILE A 20 8.36 7.10 15.12
C ILE A 20 7.25 6.59 16.03
N ASP A 21 6.05 7.16 15.91
CA ASP A 21 4.90 6.76 16.72
C ASP A 21 4.39 5.35 16.39
N LYS A 22 4.41 5.00 15.10
CA LYS A 22 3.98 3.68 14.62
C LYS A 22 4.75 3.24 13.39
N ALA A 23 5.36 2.06 13.48
CA ALA A 23 6.00 1.38 12.36
C ALA A 23 5.05 0.34 11.77
N TYR A 24 4.86 0.36 10.45
CA TYR A 24 4.06 -0.61 9.72
C TYR A 24 4.99 -1.49 8.89
N TYR A 25 4.90 -2.81 9.08
CA TYR A 25 5.79 -3.76 8.45
C TYR A 25 5.08 -4.50 7.32
N GLU A 26 5.72 -4.58 6.16
CA GLU A 26 5.13 -5.16 4.94
C GLU A 26 4.65 -6.61 5.15
N THR A 27 5.41 -7.39 5.92
CA THR A 27 5.10 -8.79 6.25
C THR A 27 3.75 -8.96 6.97
N GLU A 28 3.31 -7.94 7.72
CA GLU A 28 2.05 -7.99 8.48
C GLU A 28 0.82 -7.60 7.64
N HIS A 29 1.05 -6.97 6.49
CA HIS A 29 0.02 -6.33 5.69
C HIS A 29 -0.21 -7.01 4.34
N PHE A 30 0.76 -7.80 3.87
CA PHE A 30 0.72 -8.48 2.59
C PHE A 30 -0.57 -9.31 2.37
N GLU A 31 -0.88 -10.22 3.30
CA GLU A 31 -2.07 -11.08 3.21
C GLU A 31 -3.38 -10.30 3.39
N LYS A 32 -3.35 -9.27 4.26
CA LYS A 32 -4.52 -8.43 4.52
C LYS A 32 -4.88 -7.55 3.33
N GLY A 33 -3.88 -7.06 2.59
CA GLY A 33 -4.07 -6.34 1.34
C GLY A 33 -4.74 -7.22 0.27
N LYS A 34 -4.28 -8.47 0.11
CA LYS A 34 -4.92 -9.41 -0.82
C LYS A 34 -6.39 -9.69 -0.48
N ALA A 35 -6.68 -9.88 0.82
CA ALA A 35 -8.05 -10.08 1.29
C ALA A 35 -8.94 -8.87 0.98
N LEU A 36 -8.40 -7.66 1.18
CA LEU A 36 -9.09 -6.41 0.87
C LEU A 36 -9.48 -6.33 -0.61
N ILE A 37 -8.55 -6.58 -1.53
CA ILE A 37 -8.83 -6.50 -2.97
C ILE A 37 -9.91 -7.49 -3.39
N LYS A 38 -9.84 -8.73 -2.90
CA LYS A 38 -10.89 -9.74 -3.16
C LYS A 38 -12.25 -9.34 -2.61
N GLU A 39 -12.31 -8.61 -1.49
CA GLU A 39 -13.56 -8.10 -0.94
C GLU A 39 -14.18 -7.03 -1.85
N TYR A 40 -13.37 -6.09 -2.35
CA TYR A 40 -13.83 -5.02 -3.23
C TYR A 40 -14.12 -5.49 -4.67
N GLU A 41 -13.41 -6.52 -5.14
CA GLU A 41 -13.75 -7.23 -6.39
C GLU A 41 -15.16 -7.81 -6.30
N LYS A 42 -15.51 -8.48 -5.18
CA LYS A 42 -16.89 -8.96 -4.95
C LYS A 42 -17.93 -7.86 -4.85
N LYS A 43 -17.54 -6.64 -4.48
CA LYS A 43 -18.41 -5.47 -4.45
C LYS A 43 -18.56 -4.79 -5.82
N GLY A 44 -17.85 -5.26 -6.84
CA GLY A 44 -17.89 -4.72 -8.20
C GLY A 44 -17.10 -3.43 -8.40
N LEU A 45 -16.19 -3.07 -7.47
CA LEU A 45 -15.30 -1.91 -7.63
C LEU A 45 -14.06 -2.20 -8.48
N PHE A 46 -13.67 -3.48 -8.58
CA PHE A 46 -12.52 -3.92 -9.35
C PHE A 46 -12.94 -4.89 -10.44
N GLU A 47 -12.25 -4.83 -11.58
CA GLU A 47 -12.50 -5.69 -12.72
C GLU A 47 -11.56 -6.89 -12.66
N LYS A 48 -12.12 -8.07 -12.92
CA LYS A 48 -11.33 -9.28 -13.10
C LYS A 48 -11.15 -9.52 -14.59
N GLU A 49 -9.89 -9.56 -15.02
CA GLU A 49 -9.52 -9.83 -16.41
C GLU A 49 -9.66 -11.32 -16.75
N ASP A 50 -9.65 -11.61 -18.05
CA ASP A 50 -9.73 -12.98 -18.58
C ASP A 50 -8.56 -13.87 -18.13
N ASP A 51 -7.39 -13.28 -17.86
CA ASP A 51 -6.21 -13.97 -17.34
C ASP A 51 -6.29 -14.26 -15.82
N GLY A 52 -7.33 -13.76 -15.14
CA GLY A 52 -7.53 -13.90 -13.71
C GLY A 52 -6.83 -12.83 -12.86
N SER A 53 -6.17 -11.84 -13.49
CA SER A 53 -5.68 -10.65 -12.79
C SER A 53 -6.85 -9.73 -12.38
N ILE A 54 -6.63 -8.93 -11.34
CA ILE A 54 -7.61 -7.95 -10.86
C ILE A 54 -7.02 -6.57 -11.10
N SER A 55 -7.80 -5.70 -11.73
CA SER A 55 -7.41 -4.36 -12.10
C SER A 55 -8.50 -3.34 -11.72
N ILE A 56 -8.13 -2.06 -11.73
CA ILE A 56 -9.06 -0.94 -11.59
C ILE A 56 -8.89 -0.01 -12.80
N ASN A 57 -10.00 0.40 -13.39
CA ASN A 57 -10.01 1.44 -14.40
C ASN A 57 -10.07 2.83 -13.74
N LEU A 58 -9.01 3.62 -13.88
CA LEU A 58 -8.92 5.01 -13.41
C LEU A 58 -8.75 5.98 -14.60
N GLU A 59 -9.28 5.63 -15.78
CA GLU A 59 -9.26 6.51 -16.95
C GLU A 59 -10.00 7.83 -16.71
N GLU A 60 -11.09 7.81 -15.94
CA GLU A 60 -11.82 9.03 -15.56
C GLU A 60 -10.94 10.02 -14.78
N GLU A 61 -10.00 9.50 -13.99
CA GLU A 61 -9.02 10.28 -13.20
C GLU A 61 -7.73 10.57 -13.98
N GLY A 62 -7.63 10.15 -15.25
CA GLY A 62 -6.45 10.32 -16.09
C GLY A 62 -5.25 9.44 -15.70
N LEU A 63 -5.45 8.44 -14.83
CA LEU A 63 -4.41 7.53 -14.34
C LEU A 63 -4.34 6.21 -15.14
N GLY A 64 -5.36 5.95 -15.95
CA GLY A 64 -5.48 4.76 -16.80
C GLY A 64 -5.78 3.49 -16.00
N LYS A 65 -5.68 2.34 -16.66
CA LYS A 65 -5.90 1.04 -16.02
C LYS A 65 -4.71 0.64 -15.14
N LYS A 66 -4.97 0.25 -13.90
CA LYS A 66 -3.95 -0.19 -12.94
C LYS A 66 -4.24 -1.61 -12.46
N VAL A 67 -3.24 -2.48 -12.54
CA VAL A 67 -3.32 -3.84 -11.99
C VAL A 67 -3.15 -3.78 -10.47
N LEU A 68 -3.94 -4.54 -9.72
CA LEU A 68 -3.89 -4.63 -8.25
C LEU A 68 -3.37 -6.00 -7.81
N LEU A 69 -3.86 -7.06 -8.44
CA LEU A 69 -3.38 -8.43 -8.25
C LEU A 69 -3.06 -9.05 -9.61
N ARG A 70 -1.91 -9.70 -9.70
CA ARG A 70 -1.58 -10.51 -10.88
C ARG A 70 -2.34 -11.84 -10.86
N ALA A 71 -2.41 -12.49 -12.02
CA ALA A 71 -3.07 -13.79 -12.19
C ALA A 71 -2.51 -14.89 -11.27
N ASP A 72 -1.23 -14.81 -10.90
CA ASP A 72 -0.56 -15.72 -9.95
C ASP A 72 -0.94 -15.46 -8.48
N GLY A 73 -1.78 -14.45 -8.20
CA GLY A 73 -2.16 -14.05 -6.86
C GLY A 73 -1.08 -13.24 -6.12
N THR A 74 -0.02 -12.82 -6.81
CA THR A 74 1.00 -11.93 -6.26
C THR A 74 0.43 -10.51 -6.19
N SER A 75 0.42 -9.94 -4.98
CA SER A 75 0.10 -8.53 -4.78
C SER A 75 1.26 -7.66 -5.20
N ILE A 76 0.93 -6.52 -5.80
CA ILE A 76 1.90 -5.49 -6.16
C ILE A 76 1.82 -4.33 -5.15
N TYR A 77 2.75 -3.39 -5.28
CA TYR A 77 2.89 -2.25 -4.36
C TYR A 77 1.58 -1.47 -4.14
N ILE A 78 0.78 -1.26 -5.19
CA ILE A 78 -0.50 -0.52 -5.10
C ILE A 78 -1.48 -1.19 -4.11
N THR A 79 -1.56 -2.53 -4.12
CA THR A 79 -2.43 -3.28 -3.20
C THR A 79 -2.02 -3.10 -1.75
N GLN A 80 -0.71 -3.01 -1.50
CA GLN A 80 -0.20 -2.78 -0.16
C GLN A 80 -0.44 -1.33 0.28
N ASP A 81 -0.21 -0.36 -0.60
CA ASP A 81 -0.42 1.06 -0.32
C ASP A 81 -1.90 1.36 -0.02
N LEU A 82 -2.85 0.80 -0.79
CA LEU A 82 -4.28 0.92 -0.54
C LEU A 82 -4.67 0.39 0.84
N TYR A 83 -4.15 -0.79 1.21
CA TYR A 83 -4.40 -1.36 2.52
C TYR A 83 -3.82 -0.48 3.63
N LEU A 84 -2.59 0.01 3.44
CA LEU A 84 -1.90 0.85 4.41
C LEU A 84 -2.58 2.20 4.59
N ALA A 85 -3.07 2.82 3.52
CA ALA A 85 -3.87 4.05 3.57
C ALA A 85 -5.13 3.85 4.40
N LEU A 86 -5.86 2.75 4.18
CA LEU A 86 -7.04 2.39 4.96
C LEU A 86 -6.70 2.16 6.45
N GLN A 87 -5.60 1.47 6.75
CA GLN A 87 -5.16 1.25 8.14
C GLN A 87 -4.79 2.57 8.82
N ARG A 88 -4.00 3.43 8.17
CA ARG A 88 -3.63 4.75 8.71
C ARG A 88 -4.85 5.61 8.97
N TYR A 89 -5.84 5.57 8.07
CA TYR A 89 -7.10 6.27 8.28
C TYR A 89 -7.89 5.71 9.47
N LYS A 90 -7.94 4.39 9.64
CA LYS A 90 -8.60 3.76 10.81
C LYS A 90 -7.91 4.07 12.13
N ASP A 91 -6.58 4.08 12.13
CA ASP A 91 -5.75 4.26 13.32
C ASP A 91 -5.76 5.72 13.81
N PHE A 92 -5.61 6.69 12.90
CA PHE A 92 -5.39 8.09 13.26
C PHE A 92 -6.52 9.03 12.84
N LYS A 93 -7.41 8.60 11.94
CA LYS A 93 -8.47 9.43 11.32
C LYS A 93 -7.97 10.85 10.95
N PRO A 94 -6.88 10.95 10.19
CA PRO A 94 -6.27 12.24 9.93
C PRO A 94 -7.10 13.05 8.93
N ASP A 95 -7.19 14.37 9.13
CA ASP A 95 -7.75 15.28 8.13
C ASP A 95 -6.85 15.40 6.88
N LYS A 96 -5.54 15.17 7.06
CA LYS A 96 -4.52 15.24 6.00
C LYS A 96 -3.50 14.12 6.13
N MET A 97 -3.18 13.48 5.01
CA MET A 97 -2.11 12.48 4.93
C MET A 97 -1.05 12.94 3.93
N ILE A 98 0.19 13.10 4.38
CA ILE A 98 1.32 13.56 3.56
C ILE A 98 2.27 12.39 3.32
N TYR A 99 2.55 12.08 2.05
CA TYR A 99 3.46 11.03 1.66
C TYR A 99 4.77 11.64 1.17
N VAL A 100 5.87 11.37 1.89
CA VAL A 100 7.21 11.79 1.51
C VAL A 100 7.92 10.61 0.84
N VAL A 101 7.96 10.62 -0.49
CA VAL A 101 8.58 9.55 -1.29
C VAL A 101 9.52 10.08 -2.35
N GLY A 102 10.44 9.23 -2.82
CA GLY A 102 11.31 9.54 -3.94
C GLY A 102 10.52 9.66 -5.25
N ASN A 103 11.04 10.45 -6.19
CA ASN A 103 10.38 10.78 -7.46
C ASN A 103 9.94 9.53 -8.27
N ASN A 104 10.70 8.45 -8.17
CA ASN A 104 10.44 7.19 -8.89
C ASN A 104 9.20 6.43 -8.41
N SER A 105 8.65 6.76 -7.23
CA SER A 105 7.48 6.10 -6.64
C SER A 105 6.19 6.93 -6.78
N SER A 106 6.26 8.10 -7.43
CA SER A 106 5.13 9.05 -7.52
C SER A 106 3.87 8.46 -8.18
N CYS A 107 4.02 7.55 -9.15
CA CYS A 107 2.87 6.95 -9.85
C CYS A 107 2.01 6.05 -8.95
N CYS A 108 2.58 5.44 -7.90
CA CYS A 108 1.84 4.49 -7.07
C CYS A 108 1.01 5.17 -5.96
N ILE A 109 1.37 6.40 -5.57
CA ILE A 109 0.78 7.12 -4.42
C ILE A 109 -0.28 8.14 -4.84
N ARG A 110 -0.43 8.36 -6.14
CA ARG A 110 -1.39 9.31 -6.69
C ARG A 110 -2.81 8.73 -6.83
N ILE A 111 -3.04 7.54 -6.26
CA ILE A 111 -4.30 6.80 -6.19
C ILE A 111 -4.83 6.94 -4.76
#